data_AF-Q3A7R9-F1
#
_entry.id   AF-Q3A7R9-F1
#
_cell.length_a   1.000
_cell.length_b   1.000
_cell.length_c   1.000
_cell.angle_alpha   90.00
_cell.angle_beta   90.00
_cell.angle_gamma   90.00
#
_symmetry.space_group_name_H-M   'P 1'
#
loop_
_entity.id
_entity.type
_entity.pdbx_description
1 polymer ?
#
loop_
_entity_poly.entity_id
_entity_poly.type
_entity_poly.pdbx_seq_one_letter_code
_entity_poly.pdbx_strand_id
1 'polypeptide(L)'
;MLLYTDTIRRWATDYRRCRDLTDPHGTGEVGMAHGEEGTRIAVRFTVHLQGALITDVGYQVFGCGYSMAACAAAAELACNKNLPSAMAIDASQVDALLDGLPPERSYCADLAVEALQAALASASGDAQTVQAAYHPAEEEHGPRVHADHPVYRALMDSTPVEGSSEENRHLFACLLSVAADEPYDTAAALGLSADDLKVLLETWFPECSPGLFSQADRSEQVPPEYNDEVLQILLTHVPREANGTLQTSSLLLARIIAARTAYPGHLWVAMGLFERPQLSASIRRLLPSLAAANNQNMRWKRYLFKQVCDLNGGMMCKSPNCGDCSDYAICFPED
;
A
#
# COMPACT_ATOMS: atom_id res chain seq x y z
N MET A 1 4.08 -16.39 -1.35
CA MET A 1 3.54 -16.60 0.00
C MET A 1 4.41 -15.80 0.98
N LEU A 2 4.19 -14.48 1.06
CA LEU A 2 4.90 -13.58 1.99
C LEU A 2 3.88 -13.14 3.04
N LEU A 3 3.56 -14.06 3.95
CA LEU A 3 2.65 -13.81 5.07
C LEU A 3 3.47 -13.74 6.36
N TYR A 4 2.96 -12.97 7.33
CA TYR A 4 3.35 -12.98 8.75
C TYR A 4 3.98 -14.31 9.16
N THR A 5 5.28 -14.30 9.43
CA THR A 5 5.99 -15.44 10.03
C THR A 5 5.38 -15.74 11.39
N ASP A 6 5.52 -16.98 11.87
CA ASP A 6 5.03 -17.34 13.21
C ASP A 6 5.64 -16.43 14.30
N THR A 7 6.89 -16.00 14.11
CA THR A 7 7.57 -15.04 14.98
C THR A 7 6.84 -13.69 15.00
N ILE A 8 6.53 -13.12 13.84
CA ILE A 8 5.82 -11.83 13.75
C ILE A 8 4.41 -11.97 14.32
N ARG A 9 3.68 -13.06 14.06
CA ARG A 9 2.34 -13.29 14.66
C ARG A 9 2.40 -13.32 16.18
N ARG A 10 3.38 -14.03 16.73
CA ARG A 10 3.59 -14.12 18.18
C ARG A 10 3.83 -12.75 18.79
N TRP A 11 4.69 -11.94 18.18
CA TRP A 11 4.98 -10.59 18.67
C TRP A 11 3.80 -9.62 18.49
N ALA A 12 3.11 -9.67 17.35
CA ALA A 12 1.95 -8.83 17.07
C ALA A 12 0.78 -9.07 18.03
N THR A 13 0.69 -10.27 18.61
CA THR A 13 -0.33 -10.67 19.60
C THR A 13 0.19 -10.60 21.04
N ASP A 14 1.40 -10.08 21.25
CA ASP A 14 1.96 -9.87 22.59
C ASP A 14 1.56 -8.51 23.15
N TYR A 15 0.42 -8.50 23.84
CA TYR A 15 -0.13 -7.31 24.47
C TYR A 15 0.45 -7.01 25.85
N ARG A 16 1.47 -7.74 26.33
CA ARG A 16 2.02 -7.58 27.69
C ARG A 16 2.58 -6.18 27.96
N ARG A 17 2.86 -5.38 26.93
CA ARG A 17 3.33 -3.98 27.01
C ARG A 17 2.49 -3.00 26.20
N CYS A 18 1.40 -3.47 25.61
CA CYS A 18 0.46 -2.62 24.86
C CYS A 18 -0.47 -1.89 25.83
N ARG A 19 0.04 -0.85 26.48
CA ARG A 19 -0.67 -0.01 27.44
C ARG A 19 -0.02 1.37 27.50
N ASP A 20 -0.82 2.34 27.94
CA ASP A 20 -0.27 3.61 28.40
C ASP A 20 0.10 3.50 29.88
N LEU A 21 1.30 3.95 30.25
CA LEU A 21 1.73 3.99 31.65
C LEU A 21 1.17 5.24 32.31
N THR A 22 0.64 5.11 33.52
CA THR A 22 0.23 6.26 34.33
C THR A 22 1.46 6.99 34.86
N ASP A 23 1.48 8.32 34.74
CA ASP A 23 2.56 9.18 35.22
C ASP A 23 3.95 8.73 34.70
N PRO A 24 4.14 8.64 33.38
CA PRO A 24 5.40 8.15 32.81
C PRO A 24 6.53 9.15 33.04
N HIS A 25 7.74 8.64 33.27
CA HIS A 25 8.92 9.50 33.39
C HIS A 25 9.33 10.08 32.04
N GLY A 26 9.01 9.41 30.94
CA GLY A 26 9.16 9.96 29.59
C GLY A 26 8.17 9.39 28.61
N THR A 27 7.83 10.23 27.64
CA THR A 27 6.87 9.94 26.58
C THR A 27 7.45 10.34 25.22
N GLY A 28 7.40 9.42 24.28
CA GLY A 28 7.86 9.63 22.91
C GLY A 28 6.76 9.29 21.93
N GLU A 29 6.55 10.15 20.94
CA GLU A 29 5.47 10.01 19.98
C GLU A 29 5.98 10.21 18.56
N VAL A 30 5.47 9.39 17.66
CA VAL A 30 5.69 9.48 16.22
C VAL A 30 4.34 9.41 15.53
N GLY A 31 4.06 10.34 14.62
CA GLY A 31 2.83 10.32 13.83
C GLY A 31 1.55 10.73 14.57
N MET A 32 1.64 11.18 15.83
CA MET A 32 0.52 11.60 16.68
C MET A 32 0.13 13.09 16.54
N ALA A 33 0.50 13.70 15.41
CA ALA A 33 -0.01 14.98 14.90
C ALA A 33 -1.53 15.15 15.12
N HIS A 34 -1.98 16.21 15.81
CA HIS A 34 -3.42 16.47 15.98
C HIS A 34 -4.12 16.60 14.62
N GLY A 35 -5.11 15.73 14.35
CA GLY A 35 -5.82 15.66 13.06
C GLY A 35 -5.26 14.65 12.05
N GLU A 36 -4.19 13.92 12.38
CA GLU A 36 -3.63 12.85 11.53
C GLU A 36 -3.79 11.44 12.14
N GLU A 37 -4.47 11.34 13.29
CA GLU A 37 -4.84 10.09 13.95
C GLU A 37 -5.60 9.17 12.98
N GLY A 38 -5.05 7.97 12.73
CA GLY A 38 -5.63 6.98 11.82
C GLY A 38 -5.40 7.23 10.32
N THR A 39 -4.68 8.29 9.93
CA THR A 39 -4.34 8.54 8.51
C THR A 39 -2.98 7.94 8.10
N ARG A 40 -2.09 7.74 9.08
CA ARG A 40 -0.72 7.20 8.99
C ARG A 40 -0.43 6.36 10.23
N ILE A 41 0.68 5.61 10.21
CA ILE A 41 1.15 4.89 11.39
C ILE A 41 1.47 5.90 12.49
N ALA A 42 0.95 5.66 13.69
CA ALA A 42 1.25 6.47 14.86
C ALA A 42 1.66 5.57 16.02
N VAL A 43 2.74 5.91 16.71
CA VAL A 43 3.33 5.13 17.80
C VAL A 43 3.57 6.07 18.98
N ARG A 44 3.22 5.61 20.18
CA ARG A 44 3.60 6.20 21.46
C ARG A 44 4.36 5.18 22.27
N PHE A 45 5.46 5.60 22.87
CA PHE A 45 6.11 4.88 23.95
C PHE A 45 6.05 5.69 25.25
N THR A 46 5.82 5.00 26.35
CA THR A 46 5.90 5.53 27.70
C THR A 46 6.82 4.68 28.56
N VAL A 47 7.67 5.31 29.37
CA VAL A 47 8.68 4.60 30.17
C VAL A 47 8.67 5.02 31.63
N HIS A 48 8.90 4.05 32.51
CA HIS A 48 9.21 4.29 33.93
C HIS A 48 10.67 3.97 34.22
N LEU A 49 11.30 4.86 34.99
CA LEU A 49 12.69 4.73 35.41
C LEU A 49 12.81 4.64 36.92
N GLN A 50 13.80 3.88 37.39
CA GLN A 50 14.35 3.99 38.73
C GLN A 50 15.83 4.35 38.61
N GLY A 51 16.13 5.64 38.78
CA GLY A 51 17.44 6.18 38.44
C GLY A 51 17.69 6.06 36.93
N ALA A 52 18.75 5.33 36.52
CA ALA A 52 19.05 5.09 35.11
C ALA A 52 18.48 3.77 34.57
N LEU A 53 17.78 2.98 35.38
CA LEU A 53 17.23 1.67 34.99
C LEU A 53 15.78 1.81 34.54
N ILE A 54 15.44 1.21 33.40
CA ILE A 54 14.07 1.13 32.90
C ILE A 54 13.33 0.01 33.63
N THR A 55 12.34 0.38 34.45
CA THR A 55 11.55 -0.56 35.25
C THR A 55 10.27 -0.99 34.55
N ASP A 56 9.71 -0.15 33.68
CA ASP A 56 8.56 -0.51 32.85
C ASP A 56 8.56 0.25 31.52
N VAL A 57 7.99 -0.38 30.50
CA VAL A 57 7.81 0.18 29.16
C VAL A 57 6.40 -0.16 28.69
N GLY A 58 5.65 0.88 28.33
CA GLY A 58 4.36 0.80 27.66
C GLY A 58 4.46 1.34 26.24
N TYR A 59 3.64 0.81 25.34
CA TYR A 59 3.44 1.37 24.02
C TYR A 59 1.96 1.41 23.64
N GLN A 60 1.63 2.34 22.76
CA GLN A 60 0.37 2.38 22.00
C GLN A 60 0.72 2.55 20.53
N VAL A 61 0.01 1.87 19.65
CA VAL A 61 0.25 1.99 18.21
C VAL A 61 -1.05 1.92 17.44
N PHE A 62 -1.17 2.82 16.46
CA PHE A 62 -2.21 2.83 15.46
C PHE A 62 -1.54 2.46 14.13
N GLY A 63 -1.47 1.16 13.86
CA GLY A 63 -0.71 0.60 12.72
C GLY A 63 -1.12 -0.83 12.40
N CYS A 64 -0.38 -1.47 11.49
CA CYS A 64 -0.61 -2.87 11.12
C CYS A 64 0.07 -3.84 12.10
N GLY A 65 -0.13 -5.14 11.93
CA GLY A 65 0.47 -6.16 12.79
C GLY A 65 2.01 -6.15 12.80
N TYR A 66 2.67 -5.72 11.73
CA TYR A 66 4.14 -5.51 11.75
C TYR A 66 4.54 -4.36 12.68
N SER A 67 3.75 -3.30 12.73
CA SER A 67 3.96 -2.17 13.64
C SER A 67 3.74 -2.58 15.09
N MET A 68 2.70 -3.38 15.36
CA MET A 68 2.48 -4.01 16.67
C MET A 68 3.69 -4.87 17.06
N ALA A 69 4.12 -5.77 16.17
CA ALA A 69 5.25 -6.66 16.42
C ALA A 69 6.56 -5.89 16.68
N ALA A 70 6.85 -4.86 15.86
CA ALA A 70 8.02 -4.01 16.03
C ALA A 70 7.99 -3.25 17.36
N CYS A 71 6.85 -2.68 17.75
CA CYS A 71 6.72 -1.98 19.03
C CYS A 71 6.87 -2.95 20.22
N ALA A 72 6.27 -4.14 20.14
CA ALA A 72 6.42 -5.17 21.17
C ALA A 72 7.87 -5.63 21.30
N ALA A 73 8.56 -5.86 20.19
CA ALA A 73 9.97 -6.25 20.15
C ALA A 73 10.87 -5.13 20.71
N ALA A 74 10.67 -3.87 20.31
CA ALA A 74 11.40 -2.73 20.85
C ALA A 74 11.18 -2.55 22.36
N ALA A 75 9.94 -2.71 22.83
CA ALA A 75 9.60 -2.65 24.25
C ALA A 75 10.28 -3.78 25.06
N GLU A 76 10.34 -5.00 24.51
CA GLU A 76 11.04 -6.11 25.16
C GLU A 76 12.55 -5.82 25.23
N LEU A 77 13.15 -5.35 24.13
CA LEU A 77 14.57 -5.00 24.10
C LEU A 77 14.89 -3.92 25.13
N ALA A 78 14.04 -2.91 25.31
CA ALA A 78 14.28 -1.82 26.25
C ALA A 78 14.09 -2.21 27.73
N CYS A 79 13.20 -3.17 28.00
CA CYS A 79 12.85 -3.54 29.37
C CYS A 79 14.08 -4.02 30.16
N ASN A 80 14.23 -3.55 31.41
CA ASN A 80 15.34 -3.88 32.30
C ASN A 80 16.74 -3.45 31.81
N LYS A 81 16.84 -2.64 30.74
CA LYS A 81 18.10 -2.00 30.35
C LYS A 81 18.30 -0.68 31.09
N ASN A 82 19.55 -0.27 31.20
CA ASN A 82 19.87 1.11 31.58
C ASN A 82 19.67 2.06 30.38
N LEU A 83 19.53 3.35 30.65
CA LEU A 83 19.31 4.38 29.63
C LEU A 83 20.32 4.32 28.46
N PRO A 84 21.65 4.29 28.67
CA PRO A 84 22.62 4.18 27.57
C PRO A 84 22.44 2.92 26.71
N SER A 85 22.23 1.76 27.34
CA SER A 85 22.01 0.50 26.62
C SER A 85 20.69 0.48 25.85
N ALA A 86 19.66 1.17 26.35
CA ALA A 86 18.37 1.26 25.69
C ALA A 86 18.37 2.27 24.55
N MET A 87 19.10 3.38 24.71
CA MET A 87 19.29 4.38 23.64
C MET A 87 20.05 3.80 22.44
N ALA A 88 20.90 2.79 22.66
CA ALA A 88 21.64 2.10 21.62
C ALA A 88 20.79 1.05 20.84
N ILE A 89 19.52 0.87 21.18
CA ILE A 89 18.62 -0.02 20.42
C ILE A 89 18.39 0.60 19.04
N ASP A 90 18.62 -0.19 17.99
CA ASP A 90 18.37 0.19 16.60
C ASP A 90 17.36 -0.73 15.89
N ALA A 91 16.94 -0.34 14.68
CA ALA A 91 15.96 -1.06 13.89
C ALA A 91 16.43 -2.47 13.50
N SER A 92 17.73 -2.67 13.32
CA SER A 92 18.29 -3.98 12.96
C SER A 92 18.16 -5.00 14.10
N GLN A 93 18.24 -4.55 15.35
CA GLN A 93 18.03 -5.40 16.52
C GLN A 93 16.56 -5.78 16.69
N VAL A 94 15.65 -4.84 16.43
CA VAL A 94 14.20 -5.11 16.40
C VAL A 94 13.89 -6.12 15.30
N ASP A 95 14.39 -5.89 14.08
CA ASP A 95 14.22 -6.77 12.93
C ASP A 95 14.73 -8.19 13.19
N ALA A 96 15.94 -8.30 13.77
CA ALA A 96 16.52 -9.59 14.15
C ALA A 96 15.66 -10.34 15.18
N LEU A 97 15.04 -9.63 16.13
CA LEU A 97 14.16 -10.25 17.13
C LEU A 97 12.82 -10.73 16.53
N LEU A 98 12.42 -10.16 15.41
CA LEU A 98 11.26 -10.55 14.61
C LEU A 98 11.56 -11.65 13.58
N ASP A 99 12.81 -12.13 13.51
CA ASP A 99 13.30 -13.07 12.49
C ASP A 99 13.18 -12.50 11.06
N GLY A 100 13.38 -11.18 10.94
CA GLY A 100 13.28 -10.44 9.69
C GLY A 100 11.85 -9.98 9.38
N LEU A 101 11.70 -8.68 9.15
CA LEU A 101 10.53 -8.07 8.54
C LEU A 101 10.66 -8.19 7.01
N PRO A 102 9.52 -8.30 6.29
CA PRO A 102 9.53 -8.10 4.84
C PRO A 102 10.20 -6.75 4.49
N PRO A 103 11.00 -6.67 3.41
CA PRO A 103 11.70 -5.44 3.03
C PRO A 103 10.79 -4.22 2.95
N GLU A 104 9.58 -4.40 2.41
CA GLU A 104 8.53 -3.39 2.29
C GLU A 104 7.92 -2.94 3.64
N ARG A 105 8.27 -3.60 4.75
CA ARG A 105 7.82 -3.32 6.12
C ARG A 105 8.93 -2.97 7.10
N SER A 106 10.18 -2.90 6.64
CA SER A 106 11.35 -2.53 7.44
C SER A 106 11.15 -1.23 8.24
N TYR A 107 10.47 -0.24 7.65
CA TYR A 107 10.14 1.04 8.28
C TYR A 107 9.32 0.93 9.59
N CYS A 108 8.65 -0.20 9.86
CA CYS A 108 7.97 -0.42 11.14
C CYS A 108 8.95 -0.49 12.31
N ALA A 109 10.14 -1.05 12.09
CA ALA A 109 11.19 -1.11 13.10
C ALA A 109 11.77 0.28 13.37
N ASP A 110 12.02 1.07 12.32
CA ASP A 110 12.51 2.45 12.44
C ASP A 110 11.55 3.30 13.29
N LEU A 111 10.25 3.28 12.96
CA LEU A 111 9.20 4.00 13.70
C LEU A 111 9.15 3.63 15.18
N ALA A 112 9.23 2.33 15.51
CA ALA A 112 9.19 1.86 16.88
C ALA A 112 10.43 2.33 17.67
N VAL A 113 11.61 2.28 17.04
CA VAL A 113 12.87 2.71 17.64
C VAL A 113 12.90 4.23 17.84
N GLU A 114 12.46 5.02 16.86
CA GLU A 114 12.38 6.47 16.98
C GLU A 114 11.47 6.89 18.13
N ALA A 115 10.27 6.31 18.23
CA ALA A 115 9.33 6.59 19.31
C ALA A 115 9.89 6.18 20.68
N LEU A 116 10.54 5.02 20.76
CA LEU A 116 11.19 4.55 21.98
C LEU A 116 12.34 5.49 22.40
N GLN A 117 13.24 5.84 21.49
CA GLN A 117 14.37 6.74 21.76
C GLN A 117 13.88 8.14 22.16
N ALA A 118 12.80 8.63 21.53
CA ALA A 118 12.13 9.87 21.94
C ALA A 118 11.60 9.78 23.39
N ALA A 119 11.02 8.65 23.80
CA ALA A 119 10.55 8.44 25.16
C ALA A 119 11.71 8.38 26.17
N LEU A 120 12.82 7.75 25.81
CA LEU A 120 14.02 7.67 26.66
C LEU A 120 14.71 9.04 26.79
N ALA A 121 14.75 9.81 25.71
CA ALA A 121 15.26 11.19 25.71
C ALA A 121 14.38 12.10 26.57
N SER A 122 13.05 11.99 26.43
CA SER A 122 12.06 12.66 27.28
C SER A 122 12.31 12.37 28.76
N ALA A 123 12.54 11.10 29.11
CA ALA A 123 12.81 10.67 30.48
C ALA A 123 14.15 11.16 31.06
N SER A 124 15.11 11.48 30.19
CA SER A 124 16.42 12.01 30.58
C SER A 124 16.44 13.55 30.66
N GLY A 125 15.38 14.22 30.20
CA GLY A 125 15.19 15.67 30.22
C GLY A 125 14.09 16.11 31.19
N ASP A 126 13.25 17.08 30.77
CA ASP A 126 12.18 17.67 31.59
C ASP A 126 10.84 16.87 31.55
N ALA A 127 10.86 15.59 31.13
CA ALA A 127 9.67 14.74 30.97
C ALA A 127 8.58 15.31 30.03
N GLN A 128 8.95 16.21 29.11
CA GLN A 128 8.04 16.68 28.06
C GLN A 128 7.92 15.65 26.95
N THR A 129 6.73 15.46 26.39
CA THR A 129 6.51 14.60 25.23
C THR A 129 7.38 15.06 24.07
N VAL A 130 8.22 14.15 23.57
CA VAL A 130 9.03 14.40 22.38
C VAL A 130 8.27 13.87 21.18
N GLN A 131 7.80 14.79 20.33
CA GLN A 131 7.27 14.46 19.01
C GLN A 131 8.44 14.36 18.04
N ALA A 132 8.73 13.16 17.55
CA ALA A 132 9.64 13.01 16.42
C ALA A 132 8.85 13.31 15.14
N ALA A 133 9.40 14.23 14.32
CA ALA A 133 8.85 14.53 13.02
C ALA A 133 9.11 13.33 12.09
N TYR A 134 8.14 12.42 12.01
CA TYR A 134 8.13 11.42 10.96
C TYR A 134 7.77 12.09 9.65
N HIS A 135 8.82 12.41 8.92
CA HIS A 135 8.76 12.30 7.48
C HIS A 135 8.95 10.81 7.23
N PRO A 136 7.91 10.07 6.77
CA PRO A 136 8.23 8.85 6.05
C PRO A 136 9.31 9.26 5.06
N ALA A 137 10.36 8.44 4.89
CA ALA A 137 11.01 8.44 3.58
C ALA A 137 9.85 8.45 2.60
N GLU A 138 9.67 9.56 1.86
CA GLU A 138 8.51 9.77 0.98
C GLU A 138 8.22 8.41 0.36
N GLU A 139 7.00 7.86 0.51
CA GLU A 139 6.67 6.55 -0.06
C GLU A 139 7.34 6.47 -1.43
N GLU A 140 8.43 5.69 -1.53
CA GLU A 140 9.52 5.94 -2.51
C GLU A 140 9.12 5.37 -3.86
N HIS A 141 7.93 5.73 -4.28
CA HIS A 141 7.23 5.25 -5.44
C HIS A 141 6.67 6.48 -6.13
N GLY A 142 7.61 7.33 -6.58
CA GLY A 142 7.37 8.19 -7.72
C GLY A 142 6.82 7.38 -8.90
N PRO A 143 6.35 8.05 -9.95
CA PRO A 143 5.75 7.35 -11.08
C PRO A 143 6.74 6.35 -11.68
N ARG A 144 6.28 5.12 -11.94
CA ARG A 144 7.11 4.06 -12.56
C ARG A 144 7.39 4.32 -14.03
N VAL A 145 6.56 5.14 -14.67
CA VAL A 145 6.68 5.52 -16.08
C VAL A 145 6.76 7.04 -16.11
N HIS A 146 7.62 7.56 -16.97
CA HIS A 146 7.80 8.98 -17.22
C HIS A 146 7.66 9.27 -18.72
N ALA A 147 7.61 10.54 -19.09
CA ALA A 147 7.40 10.97 -20.48
C ALA A 147 8.50 10.51 -21.46
N ASP A 148 9.70 10.24 -20.94
CA ASP A 148 10.86 9.75 -21.69
C ASP A 148 10.92 8.22 -21.82
N HIS A 149 10.02 7.49 -21.17
CA HIS A 149 9.96 6.04 -21.25
C HIS A 149 9.75 5.58 -22.71
N PRO A 150 10.59 4.66 -23.25
CA PRO A 150 10.62 4.37 -24.68
C PRO A 150 9.29 3.84 -25.24
N VAL A 151 8.64 2.92 -24.51
CA VAL A 151 7.31 2.39 -24.89
C VAL A 151 6.25 3.49 -24.83
N TYR A 152 6.14 4.20 -23.70
CA TYR A 152 5.22 5.33 -23.54
C TYR A 152 5.35 6.35 -24.68
N ARG A 153 6.58 6.77 -24.97
CA ARG A 153 6.86 7.76 -26.02
C ARG A 153 6.45 7.22 -27.39
N ALA A 154 6.82 5.98 -27.73
CA ALA A 154 6.43 5.37 -28.99
C ALA A 154 4.90 5.28 -29.16
N LEU A 155 4.17 4.99 -28.07
CA LEU A 155 2.71 4.96 -28.07
C LEU A 155 2.08 6.35 -28.21
N MET A 156 2.60 7.35 -27.49
CA MET A 156 2.05 8.69 -27.51
C MET A 156 2.37 9.46 -28.80
N ASP A 157 3.54 9.20 -29.40
CA ASP A 157 3.96 9.75 -30.69
C ASP A 157 3.21 9.14 -31.90
N SER A 158 2.50 8.02 -31.70
CA SER A 158 1.68 7.41 -32.76
C SER A 158 0.52 8.31 -33.17
N THR A 159 0.04 8.18 -34.40
CA THR A 159 -1.13 8.95 -34.85
C THR A 159 -2.37 8.56 -34.03
N PRO A 160 -3.07 9.51 -33.41
CA PRO A 160 -4.30 9.22 -32.67
C PRO A 160 -5.43 8.85 -33.63
N VAL A 161 -6.28 7.90 -33.23
CA VAL A 161 -7.53 7.61 -33.94
C VAL A 161 -8.45 8.82 -33.87
N GLU A 162 -9.14 9.16 -34.96
CA GLU A 162 -10.06 10.30 -35.01
C GLU A 162 -11.14 10.19 -33.92
N GLY A 163 -11.28 11.24 -33.11
CA GLY A 163 -12.22 11.27 -31.97
C GLY A 163 -11.73 10.56 -30.69
N SER A 164 -10.51 10.03 -30.66
CA SER A 164 -9.92 9.45 -29.44
C SER A 164 -9.56 10.53 -28.41
N SER A 165 -9.85 10.27 -27.13
CA SER A 165 -9.45 11.14 -26.02
C SER A 165 -7.96 10.99 -25.73
N GLU A 166 -7.23 12.11 -25.74
CA GLU A 166 -5.81 12.17 -25.40
C GLU A 166 -5.55 11.62 -24.00
N GLU A 167 -6.44 11.89 -23.06
CA GLU A 167 -6.30 11.42 -21.69
C GLU A 167 -6.53 9.91 -21.55
N ASN A 168 -7.34 9.29 -22.42
CA ASN A 168 -7.47 7.83 -22.49
C ASN A 168 -6.24 7.21 -23.17
N ARG A 169 -5.71 7.84 -24.22
CA ARG A 169 -4.43 7.42 -24.82
C ARG A 169 -3.32 7.46 -23.77
N HIS A 170 -3.20 8.55 -23.01
CA HIS A 170 -2.23 8.64 -21.91
C HIS A 170 -2.39 7.50 -20.89
N LEU A 171 -3.63 7.24 -20.42
CA LEU A 171 -3.92 6.15 -19.49
C LEU A 171 -3.44 4.80 -20.02
N PHE A 172 -3.84 4.43 -21.23
CA PHE A 172 -3.49 3.12 -21.80
C PHE A 172 -2.00 3.04 -22.17
N ALA A 173 -1.36 4.14 -22.54
CA ALA A 173 0.09 4.20 -22.75
C ALA A 173 0.86 3.93 -21.46
N CYS A 174 0.45 4.53 -20.33
CA CYS A 174 1.04 4.27 -19.01
C CYS A 174 0.89 2.79 -18.61
N LEU A 175 -0.32 2.23 -18.77
CA LEU A 175 -0.62 0.83 -18.45
C LEU A 175 0.22 -0.15 -19.28
N LEU A 176 0.30 0.08 -20.59
CA LEU A 176 1.13 -0.75 -21.47
C LEU A 176 2.61 -0.61 -21.15
N SER A 177 3.09 0.59 -20.82
CA SER A 177 4.51 0.84 -20.51
C SER A 177 4.94 0.15 -19.22
N VAL A 178 4.16 0.28 -18.14
CA VAL A 178 4.50 -0.36 -16.87
C VAL A 178 4.48 -1.89 -16.98
N ALA A 179 3.55 -2.44 -17.76
CA ALA A 179 3.49 -3.87 -18.04
C ALA A 179 4.60 -4.33 -19.00
N ALA A 180 5.07 -3.45 -19.89
CA ALA A 180 6.19 -3.72 -20.78
C ALA A 180 7.54 -3.77 -20.06
N ASP A 181 7.66 -3.24 -18.84
CA ASP A 181 8.88 -3.38 -18.03
C ASP A 181 8.86 -4.62 -17.12
N GLU A 182 7.71 -5.28 -17.00
CA GLU A 182 7.54 -6.43 -16.13
C GLU A 182 8.03 -7.73 -16.81
N PRO A 183 8.50 -8.72 -16.03
CA PRO A 183 9.09 -9.95 -16.59
C PRO A 183 8.05 -10.93 -17.15
N TYR A 184 6.80 -10.50 -17.30
CA TYR A 184 5.68 -11.30 -17.75
C TYR A 184 5.27 -10.94 -19.18
N ASP A 185 4.47 -11.79 -19.81
CA ASP A 185 3.70 -11.40 -20.99
C ASP A 185 2.85 -10.15 -20.68
N THR A 186 2.86 -9.17 -21.59
CA THR A 186 2.21 -7.87 -21.37
C THR A 186 0.69 -7.97 -21.23
N ALA A 187 0.03 -8.88 -21.99
CA ALA A 187 -1.41 -9.08 -21.84
C ALA A 187 -1.69 -9.69 -20.46
N ALA A 188 -0.93 -10.74 -20.09
CA ALA A 188 -1.07 -11.38 -18.79
C ALA A 188 -0.81 -10.43 -17.61
N ALA A 189 0.23 -9.59 -17.68
CA ALA A 189 0.58 -8.59 -16.66
C ALA A 189 -0.54 -7.57 -16.39
N LEU A 190 -1.37 -7.33 -17.40
CA LEU A 190 -2.53 -6.46 -17.38
C LEU A 190 -3.84 -7.20 -17.06
N GLY A 191 -3.80 -8.52 -16.81
CA GLY A 191 -4.99 -9.34 -16.61
C GLY A 191 -5.88 -9.40 -17.85
N LEU A 192 -5.28 -9.31 -19.04
CA LEU A 192 -5.95 -9.33 -20.33
C LEU A 192 -5.64 -10.62 -21.09
N SER A 193 -6.54 -11.03 -21.97
CA SER A 193 -6.21 -12.02 -23.01
C SER A 193 -5.39 -11.39 -24.14
N ALA A 194 -4.77 -12.21 -24.98
CA ALA A 194 -4.08 -11.72 -26.18
C ALA A 194 -5.03 -10.96 -27.13
N ASP A 195 -6.29 -11.40 -27.23
CA ASP A 195 -7.32 -10.72 -28.02
C ASP A 195 -7.72 -9.37 -27.40
N ASP A 196 -7.85 -9.30 -26.07
CA ASP A 196 -8.11 -8.04 -25.36
C ASP A 196 -6.99 -7.02 -25.59
N LEU A 197 -5.72 -7.46 -25.52
CA LEU A 197 -4.57 -6.61 -25.79
C LEU A 197 -4.58 -6.12 -27.25
N LYS A 198 -4.89 -7.01 -28.19
CA LYS A 198 -5.03 -6.64 -29.61
C LYS A 198 -6.10 -5.58 -29.82
N VAL A 199 -7.30 -5.77 -29.23
CA VAL A 199 -8.40 -4.80 -29.30
C VAL A 199 -7.99 -3.46 -28.69
N LEU A 200 -7.27 -3.46 -27.56
CA LEU A 200 -6.76 -2.24 -26.93
C LEU A 200 -5.82 -1.49 -27.88
N LEU A 201 -4.85 -2.18 -28.48
CA LEU A 201 -3.90 -1.59 -29.42
C LEU A 201 -4.60 -1.06 -30.67
N GLU A 202 -5.50 -1.83 -31.28
CA GLU A 202 -6.27 -1.38 -32.46
C GLU A 202 -7.14 -0.15 -32.15
N THR A 203 -7.67 -0.05 -30.92
CA THR A 203 -8.52 1.07 -30.50
C THR A 203 -7.73 2.36 -30.25
N TRP A 204 -6.55 2.27 -29.63
CA TRP A 204 -5.84 3.45 -29.10
C TRP A 204 -4.51 3.75 -29.80
N PHE A 205 -3.89 2.74 -30.42
CA PHE A 205 -2.53 2.78 -30.98
C PHE A 205 -2.38 1.92 -32.25
N PRO A 206 -3.22 2.11 -33.30
CA PRO A 206 -3.29 1.20 -34.44
C PRO A 206 -2.01 1.13 -35.29
N GLU A 207 -1.15 2.15 -35.22
CA GLU A 207 0.13 2.20 -35.95
C GLU A 207 1.29 1.52 -35.20
N CYS A 208 1.08 1.17 -33.92
CA CYS A 208 2.13 0.61 -33.09
C CYS A 208 2.32 -0.88 -33.36
N SER A 209 3.57 -1.28 -33.63
CA SER A 209 3.91 -2.67 -33.89
C SER A 209 3.87 -3.51 -32.60
N PRO A 210 3.28 -4.72 -32.61
CA PRO A 210 3.28 -5.62 -31.46
C PRO A 210 4.68 -5.97 -30.92
N GLY A 211 5.71 -5.87 -31.76
CA GLY A 211 7.11 -6.06 -31.37
C GLY A 211 7.60 -5.06 -30.32
N LEU A 212 6.88 -3.95 -30.09
CA LEU A 212 7.18 -2.97 -29.02
C LEU A 212 7.14 -3.60 -27.62
N PHE A 213 6.39 -4.69 -27.45
CA PHE A 213 6.17 -5.38 -26.17
C PHE A 213 6.87 -6.73 -26.09
N SER A 214 7.59 -7.14 -27.14
CA SER A 214 8.19 -8.47 -27.23
C SER A 214 9.58 -8.49 -26.58
N GLN A 215 9.74 -9.31 -25.53
CA GLN A 215 11.05 -9.79 -25.10
C GLN A 215 11.03 -11.32 -25.10
N ALA A 216 12.08 -11.92 -25.67
CA ALA A 216 12.13 -13.34 -26.01
C ALA A 216 12.04 -14.31 -24.81
N ASP A 217 12.30 -13.83 -23.57
CA ASP A 217 12.41 -14.67 -22.36
C ASP A 217 11.23 -14.57 -21.37
N ARG A 218 10.14 -13.85 -21.69
CA ARG A 218 9.07 -13.54 -20.71
C ARG A 218 7.98 -14.60 -20.55
N SER A 219 7.85 -15.56 -21.46
CA SER A 219 6.64 -16.38 -21.55
C SER A 219 6.51 -17.49 -20.49
N GLU A 220 7.51 -17.70 -19.63
CA GLU A 220 7.46 -18.76 -18.60
C GLU A 220 7.00 -18.25 -17.22
N GLN A 221 7.01 -16.94 -16.98
CA GLN A 221 6.64 -16.37 -15.68
C GLN A 221 5.17 -15.96 -15.64
N VAL A 222 4.51 -16.24 -14.50
CA VAL A 222 3.10 -15.91 -14.28
C VAL A 222 2.99 -14.65 -13.41
N PRO A 223 2.18 -13.65 -13.80
CA PRO A 223 1.92 -12.47 -12.98
C PRO A 223 1.28 -12.82 -11.62
N PRO A 224 1.32 -11.90 -10.64
CA PRO A 224 0.58 -12.06 -9.39
C PRO A 224 -0.92 -12.31 -9.64
N GLU A 225 -1.48 -13.29 -8.91
CA GLU A 225 -2.90 -13.61 -8.97
C GLU A 225 -3.74 -12.45 -8.39
N TYR A 226 -4.75 -12.02 -9.15
CA TYR A 226 -5.68 -10.98 -8.71
C TYR A 226 -6.89 -11.57 -7.99
N ASN A 227 -7.58 -10.74 -7.20
CA ASN A 227 -8.77 -11.17 -6.48
C ASN A 227 -10.00 -11.14 -7.41
N ASP A 228 -10.60 -12.30 -7.67
CA ASP A 228 -11.77 -12.43 -8.55
C ASP A 228 -12.99 -11.64 -8.07
N GLU A 229 -13.19 -11.50 -6.76
CA GLU A 229 -14.31 -10.74 -6.19
C GLU A 229 -14.16 -9.24 -6.47
N VAL A 230 -12.94 -8.71 -6.44
CA VAL A 230 -12.64 -7.33 -6.89
C VAL A 230 -13.00 -7.17 -8.37
N LEU A 231 -12.63 -8.13 -9.22
CA LEU A 231 -13.01 -8.10 -10.63
C LEU A 231 -14.53 -8.11 -10.80
N GLN A 232 -15.26 -8.96 -10.08
CA GLN A 232 -16.72 -9.00 -10.17
C GLN A 232 -17.36 -7.66 -9.80
N ILE A 233 -16.89 -7.01 -8.71
CA ILE A 233 -17.34 -5.66 -8.33
C ILE A 233 -17.10 -4.68 -9.47
N LEU A 234 -15.89 -4.63 -10.01
CA LEU A 234 -15.53 -3.72 -11.10
C LEU A 234 -16.40 -3.95 -12.34
N LEU A 235 -16.69 -5.20 -12.70
CA LEU A 235 -17.54 -5.57 -13.82
C LEU A 235 -18.98 -5.07 -13.66
N THR A 236 -19.52 -4.98 -12.43
CA THR A 236 -20.85 -4.39 -12.19
C THR A 236 -20.92 -2.90 -12.53
N HIS A 237 -19.78 -2.22 -12.55
CA HIS A 237 -19.69 -0.78 -12.83
C HIS A 237 -19.34 -0.45 -14.28
N VAL A 238 -19.13 -1.46 -15.14
CA VAL A 238 -18.83 -1.25 -16.55
C VAL A 238 -20.09 -0.74 -17.27
N PRO A 239 -20.06 0.46 -17.88
CA PRO A 239 -21.20 0.98 -18.63
C PRO A 239 -21.56 0.09 -19.83
N ARG A 240 -22.80 0.20 -20.29
CA ARG A 240 -23.29 -0.47 -21.50
C ARG A 240 -23.51 0.52 -22.64
N GLU A 241 -23.21 0.07 -23.84
CA GLU A 241 -23.57 0.72 -25.10
C GLU A 241 -25.10 0.64 -25.33
N ALA A 242 -25.61 1.45 -26.28
CA ALA A 242 -27.04 1.48 -26.60
C ALA A 242 -27.60 0.13 -27.10
N ASN A 243 -26.74 -0.72 -27.69
CA ASN A 243 -27.08 -2.08 -28.13
C ASN A 243 -27.02 -3.12 -26.99
N GLY A 244 -26.72 -2.70 -25.75
CA GLY A 244 -26.65 -3.55 -24.57
C GLY A 244 -25.28 -4.21 -24.31
N THR A 245 -24.30 -4.09 -25.21
CA THR A 245 -22.95 -4.63 -24.98
C THR A 245 -22.19 -3.79 -23.95
N LEU A 246 -21.24 -4.38 -23.22
CA LEU A 246 -20.37 -3.62 -22.33
C LEU A 246 -19.44 -2.70 -23.14
N GLN A 247 -19.18 -1.49 -22.64
CA GLN A 247 -18.22 -0.58 -23.27
C GLN A 247 -16.81 -1.16 -23.18
N THR A 248 -16.18 -1.37 -24.34
CA THR A 248 -14.90 -2.11 -24.45
C THR A 248 -13.80 -1.49 -23.60
N SER A 249 -13.57 -0.17 -23.70
CA SER A 249 -12.49 0.50 -22.96
C SER A 249 -12.69 0.44 -21.44
N SER A 250 -13.95 0.54 -20.99
CA SER A 250 -14.30 0.42 -19.57
C SER A 250 -14.13 -1.01 -19.05
N LEU A 251 -14.48 -2.01 -19.87
CA LEU A 251 -14.27 -3.42 -19.56
C LEU A 251 -12.77 -3.75 -19.43
N LEU A 252 -11.95 -3.28 -20.37
CA LEU A 252 -10.50 -3.44 -20.33
C LEU A 252 -9.92 -2.77 -19.08
N LEU A 253 -10.32 -1.54 -18.77
CA LEU A 253 -9.87 -0.86 -17.55
C LEU A 253 -10.27 -1.63 -16.28
N ALA A 254 -11.49 -2.16 -16.20
CA ALA A 254 -11.94 -2.95 -15.05
C ALA A 254 -11.05 -4.19 -14.82
N ARG A 255 -10.73 -4.94 -15.88
CA ARG A 255 -9.79 -6.08 -15.81
C ARG A 255 -8.40 -5.65 -15.35
N ILE A 256 -7.89 -4.57 -15.94
CA ILE A 256 -6.57 -4.04 -15.59
C ILE A 256 -6.53 -3.58 -14.13
N ILE A 257 -7.52 -2.83 -13.66
CA ILE A 257 -7.59 -2.40 -12.25
C ILE A 257 -7.53 -3.63 -11.33
N ALA A 258 -8.32 -4.68 -11.61
CA ALA A 258 -8.28 -5.91 -10.82
C ALA A 258 -6.87 -6.50 -10.77
N ALA A 259 -6.21 -6.68 -11.93
CA ALA A 259 -4.84 -7.17 -12.03
C ALA A 259 -3.84 -6.29 -11.24
N ARG A 260 -3.92 -4.97 -11.41
CA ARG A 260 -3.00 -4.03 -10.75
C ARG A 260 -3.23 -3.92 -9.25
N THR A 261 -4.39 -4.32 -8.72
CA THR A 261 -4.61 -4.37 -7.26
C THR A 261 -3.79 -5.44 -6.54
N ALA A 262 -3.32 -6.47 -7.26
CA ALA A 262 -2.50 -7.54 -6.71
C ALA A 262 -1.10 -7.06 -6.29
N TYR A 263 -0.58 -6.04 -6.97
CA TYR A 263 0.74 -5.46 -6.70
C TYR A 263 0.78 -4.68 -5.38
N PRO A 264 1.90 -4.67 -4.64
CA PRO A 264 2.05 -3.88 -3.42
C PRO A 264 1.98 -2.37 -3.69
N GLY A 265 1.81 -1.58 -2.62
CA GLY A 265 1.80 -0.12 -2.71
C GLY A 265 0.54 0.48 -3.34
N HIS A 266 0.69 1.70 -3.88
CA HIS A 266 -0.41 2.49 -4.44
C HIS A 266 -0.83 2.00 -5.82
N LEU A 267 -2.14 1.92 -6.04
CA LEU A 267 -2.71 1.47 -7.31
C LEU A 267 -2.30 2.38 -8.49
N TRP A 268 -2.15 3.69 -8.30
CA TRP A 268 -1.77 4.59 -9.38
C TRP A 268 -0.32 4.35 -9.86
N VAL A 269 0.59 4.05 -8.93
CA VAL A 269 1.98 3.64 -9.22
C VAL A 269 1.98 2.30 -9.94
N ALA A 270 1.21 1.33 -9.43
CA ALA A 270 1.06 0.04 -10.10
C ALA A 270 0.51 0.22 -11.52
N MET A 271 -0.34 1.21 -11.78
CA MET A 271 -0.86 1.50 -13.12
C MET A 271 0.10 2.33 -13.99
N GLY A 272 1.31 2.65 -13.51
CA GLY A 272 2.29 3.43 -14.27
C GLY A 272 1.89 4.89 -14.49
N LEU A 273 0.93 5.41 -13.72
CA LEU A 273 0.46 6.78 -13.88
C LEU A 273 1.49 7.76 -13.35
N PHE A 274 1.56 8.95 -13.95
CA PHE A 274 2.53 9.99 -13.58
C PHE A 274 2.16 10.66 -12.26
N GLU A 275 0.87 10.80 -12.01
CA GLU A 275 0.35 11.46 -10.82
C GLU A 275 -0.89 10.76 -10.29
N ARG A 276 -1.02 10.76 -8.95
CA ARG A 276 -2.16 10.18 -8.25
C ARG A 276 -3.55 10.63 -8.76
N PRO A 277 -3.82 11.92 -9.05
CA PRO A 277 -5.14 12.36 -9.50
C PRO A 277 -5.60 11.75 -10.83
N GLN A 278 -4.66 11.30 -11.68
CA GLN A 278 -4.94 10.71 -12.98
C GLN A 278 -5.72 9.39 -12.87
N LEU A 279 -5.54 8.64 -11.78
CA LEU A 279 -6.30 7.42 -11.52
C LEU A 279 -7.79 7.74 -11.30
N SER A 280 -8.08 8.68 -10.41
CA SER A 280 -9.46 9.10 -10.13
C SER A 280 -10.11 9.76 -11.34
N ALA A 281 -9.35 10.50 -12.16
CA ALA A 281 -9.85 11.06 -13.41
C ALA A 281 -10.23 9.97 -14.43
N SER A 282 -9.36 8.97 -14.60
CA SER A 282 -9.61 7.82 -15.48
C SER A 282 -10.83 7.00 -15.04
N ILE A 283 -10.96 6.72 -13.75
CA ILE A 283 -12.12 6.01 -13.19
C ILE A 283 -13.40 6.83 -13.36
N ARG A 284 -13.39 8.15 -13.12
CA ARG A 284 -14.56 9.01 -13.38
C ARG A 284 -15.02 8.98 -14.83
N ARG A 285 -14.10 8.92 -15.78
CA ARG A 285 -14.41 8.91 -17.21
C ARG A 285 -14.90 7.55 -17.70
N LEU A 286 -14.22 6.46 -17.33
CA LEU A 286 -14.47 5.13 -17.88
C LEU A 286 -15.37 4.25 -16.99
N LEU A 287 -15.42 4.49 -15.68
CA LEU A 287 -16.23 3.75 -14.70
C LEU A 287 -17.03 4.74 -13.81
N PRO A 288 -17.89 5.58 -14.39
CA PRO A 288 -18.53 6.70 -13.68
C PRO A 288 -19.38 6.27 -12.48
N SER A 289 -20.04 5.11 -12.55
CA SER A 289 -20.85 4.59 -11.43
C SER A 289 -19.97 4.13 -10.26
N LEU A 290 -18.80 3.55 -10.53
CA LEU A 290 -17.79 3.24 -9.50
C LEU A 290 -17.29 4.52 -8.84
N ALA A 291 -17.05 5.55 -9.67
CA ALA A 291 -16.61 6.84 -9.19
C ALA A 291 -17.63 7.50 -8.24
N ALA A 292 -18.91 7.45 -8.61
CA ALA A 292 -20.00 7.96 -7.78
C ALA A 292 -20.18 7.15 -6.49
N ALA A 293 -19.94 5.83 -6.52
CA ALA A 293 -20.08 4.95 -5.37
C ALA A 293 -18.97 5.16 -4.32
N ASN A 294 -17.77 5.59 -4.72
CA ASN A 294 -16.70 6.01 -3.81
C ASN A 294 -16.86 7.50 -3.39
N ASN A 295 -18.02 7.84 -2.82
CA ASN A 295 -18.40 9.22 -2.48
C ASN A 295 -17.64 9.81 -1.27
N GLN A 296 -16.93 8.98 -0.49
CA GLN A 296 -16.08 9.41 0.61
C GLN A 296 -14.62 9.63 0.19
N ASN A 297 -14.31 9.57 -1.12
CA ASN A 297 -12.98 9.78 -1.68
C ASN A 297 -11.92 8.86 -1.03
N MET A 298 -12.30 7.62 -0.73
CA MET A 298 -11.38 6.61 -0.21
C MET A 298 -10.31 6.29 -1.26
N ARG A 299 -9.11 5.88 -0.81
CA ARG A 299 -8.09 5.34 -1.73
C ARG A 299 -8.68 4.15 -2.50
N TRP A 300 -8.56 4.13 -3.83
CA TRP A 300 -9.26 3.15 -4.70
C TRP A 300 -9.06 1.70 -4.29
N LYS A 301 -7.81 1.30 -4.03
CA LYS A 301 -7.50 -0.08 -3.61
C LYS A 301 -8.23 -0.44 -2.31
N ARG A 302 -8.20 0.46 -1.30
CA ARG A 302 -8.93 0.29 -0.05
C ARG A 302 -10.44 0.23 -0.27
N TYR A 303 -10.99 1.12 -1.09
CA TYR A 303 -12.41 1.12 -1.41
C TYR A 303 -12.87 -0.23 -1.98
N LEU A 304 -12.17 -0.74 -3.00
CA LEU A 304 -12.51 -2.01 -3.65
C LEU A 304 -12.46 -3.20 -2.67
N PHE A 305 -11.43 -3.29 -1.84
CA PHE A 305 -11.36 -4.37 -0.85
C PHE A 305 -12.35 -4.22 0.30
N LYS A 306 -12.74 -2.98 0.66
CA LYS A 306 -13.86 -2.77 1.59
C LYS A 306 -15.17 -3.32 0.99
N GLN A 307 -15.45 -3.05 -0.29
CA GLN A 307 -16.64 -3.59 -0.95
C GLN A 307 -16.66 -5.13 -0.95
N VAL A 308 -15.50 -5.77 -1.16
CA VAL A 308 -15.37 -7.23 -1.02
C VAL A 308 -15.72 -7.70 0.40
N CYS A 309 -15.25 -7.01 1.44
CA CYS A 309 -15.56 -7.37 2.82
C CYS A 309 -17.05 -7.20 3.14
N ASP A 310 -17.64 -6.10 2.69
CA ASP A 310 -19.06 -5.78 2.90
C ASP A 310 -19.95 -6.87 2.25
N LEU A 311 -19.61 -7.35 1.05
CA LEU A 311 -20.34 -8.40 0.35
C LEU A 311 -20.25 -9.78 1.02
N ASN A 312 -19.13 -10.08 1.69
CA ASN A 312 -18.93 -11.33 2.42
C ASN A 312 -19.47 -11.30 3.86
N GLY A 313 -20.37 -10.35 4.17
CA GLY A 313 -21.01 -10.25 5.48
C GLY A 313 -20.06 -9.83 6.61
N GLY A 314 -19.02 -9.07 6.29
CA GLY A 314 -18.04 -8.58 7.27
C GLY A 314 -17.09 -9.65 7.81
N MET A 315 -17.15 -10.89 7.31
CA MET A 315 -16.19 -11.93 7.67
C MET A 315 -14.93 -11.85 6.79
N MET A 316 -13.78 -11.65 7.45
CA MET A 316 -12.40 -11.66 6.97
C MET A 316 -12.15 -11.32 5.48
N CYS A 317 -11.55 -10.15 5.28
CA CYS A 317 -10.99 -9.70 3.99
C CYS A 317 -10.00 -10.73 3.39
N LYS A 318 -10.33 -11.31 2.22
CA LYS A 318 -9.39 -12.09 1.39
C LYS A 318 -8.54 -11.22 0.45
N SER A 319 -8.22 -9.98 0.83
CA SER A 319 -7.16 -9.28 0.11
C SER A 319 -5.83 -9.94 0.50
N PRO A 320 -4.98 -10.34 -0.44
CA PRO A 320 -3.67 -10.89 -0.14
C PRO A 320 -2.79 -9.91 0.66
N ASN A 321 -3.18 -8.62 0.72
CA ASN A 321 -2.49 -7.53 1.40
C ASN A 321 -3.38 -6.81 2.44
N CYS A 322 -4.48 -7.41 2.93
CA CYS A 322 -5.38 -6.75 3.90
C CYS A 322 -4.83 -6.71 5.34
N GLY A 323 -4.06 -7.71 5.77
CA GLY A 323 -3.37 -7.74 7.09
C GLY A 323 -2.27 -6.67 7.26
N ASP A 324 -2.15 -5.83 6.24
CA ASP A 324 -1.05 -4.96 5.88
C ASP A 324 -1.56 -3.54 5.60
N CYS A 325 -2.88 -3.35 5.68
CA CYS A 325 -3.58 -2.09 5.46
C CYS A 325 -3.67 -1.32 6.78
N SER A 326 -3.13 -0.09 6.82
CA SER A 326 -3.20 0.80 7.98
C SER A 326 -4.62 1.14 8.43
N ASP A 327 -5.61 0.88 7.56
CA ASP A 327 -7.03 1.16 7.81
C ASP A 327 -7.81 -0.09 8.29
N TYR A 328 -7.13 -1.20 8.61
CA TYR A 328 -7.78 -2.45 9.04
C TYR A 328 -8.68 -2.26 10.28
N ALA A 329 -8.19 -1.55 11.30
CA ALA A 329 -8.94 -1.27 12.54
C ALA A 329 -10.19 -0.38 12.30
N ILE A 330 -10.23 0.38 11.21
CA ILE A 330 -11.39 1.20 10.81
C ILE A 330 -12.46 0.32 10.15
N CYS A 331 -12.03 -0.75 9.47
CA CYS A 331 -12.93 -1.70 8.81
C CYS A 331 -13.48 -2.76 9.77
N PHE A 332 -12.78 -3.06 10.86
CA PHE A 332 -13.15 -4.08 11.85
C PHE A 332 -12.97 -3.54 13.29
N PRO A 333 -13.84 -2.63 13.76
CA PRO A 333 -13.88 -2.30 15.18
C PRO A 333 -14.31 -3.55 15.97
N GLU A 334 -13.60 -3.87 17.06
CA GLU A 334 -14.04 -4.94 17.99
C GLU A 334 -15.37 -4.52 18.65
N ASP A 335 -16.31 -5.47 18.77
CA ASP A 335 -17.62 -5.29 19.43
C ASP A 335 -17.50 -4.82 20.90
#